data_AF-A0A841KY92-F1
#
_entry.id   AF-A0A841KY92-F1
#
_cell.length_a   1.000
_cell.length_b   1.000
_cell.length_c   1.000
_cell.angle_alpha   90.00
_cell.angle_beta   90.00
_cell.angle_gamma   90.00
#
_symmetry.space_group_name_H-M   'P 1'
#
loop_
_entity.id
_entity.type
_entity.pdbx_description
1 polymer ?
#
loop_
_entity_poly.entity_id
_entity_poly.type
_entity_poly.pdbx_seq_one_letter_code
_entity_poly.pdbx_strand_id
1 'polypeptide(L)'
;MNISCDVILDLIPLVKDHVASKDSTKLVSEHLKNCESCKHEFENYTLPIGTEIDDKRILSSIKKKLFFITSALLFIGAFIGMVLNKNSSSSFMPSIIMVLSIIFIGVLIFKFDLKGDNRMSRFFIGKAIGTIIVFAILGIYLLLKYVLHLF
;
A
#
# COMPACT_ATOMS: atom_id res chain seq x y z
N MET A 1 -3.87 47.87 22.96
CA MET A 1 -4.96 47.11 22.30
C MET A 1 -5.66 46.28 23.37
N ASN A 2 -7.00 46.28 23.44
CA ASN A 2 -7.76 45.71 24.56
C ASN A 2 -8.32 44.32 24.21
N ILE A 3 -7.42 43.38 23.89
CA ILE A 3 -7.76 41.99 23.57
C ILE A 3 -7.13 41.11 24.64
N SER A 4 -7.88 40.12 25.14
CA SER A 4 -7.38 39.23 26.19
C SER A 4 -6.22 38.39 25.68
N CYS A 5 -5.28 38.08 26.58
CA CYS A 5 -4.17 37.20 26.26
C CYS A 5 -4.66 35.82 25.82
N ASP A 6 -5.77 35.33 26.38
CA ASP A 6 -6.35 34.02 26.02
C ASP A 6 -6.68 33.92 24.52
N VAL A 7 -7.31 34.96 23.96
CA VAL A 7 -7.62 35.00 22.52
C VAL A 7 -6.34 35.00 21.68
N ILE A 8 -5.28 35.65 22.17
CA ILE A 8 -4.00 35.67 21.47
C ILE A 8 -3.36 34.29 21.51
N LEU A 9 -3.34 33.63 22.68
CA LEU A 9 -2.80 32.28 22.85
C LEU A 9 -3.51 31.27 21.95
N ASP A 10 -4.83 31.36 21.79
CA ASP A 10 -5.60 30.52 20.87
C ASP A 10 -5.22 30.76 19.40
N LEU A 11 -4.82 31.98 19.04
CA LEU A 11 -4.43 32.35 17.69
C LEU A 11 -2.96 32.04 17.36
N ILE A 12 -2.07 31.93 18.36
CA ILE A 12 -0.64 31.64 18.17
C ILE A 12 -0.40 30.39 17.30
N PRO A 13 -1.05 29.23 17.57
CA PRO A 13 -0.94 28.03 16.74
C PRO A 13 -1.27 28.32 15.27
N LEU A 14 -2.41 28.97 15.02
CA LEU A 14 -2.91 29.24 13.67
C LEU A 14 -2.00 30.20 12.89
N VAL A 15 -1.41 31.17 13.57
CA VAL A 15 -0.45 32.12 12.97
C VAL A 15 0.86 31.43 12.63
N LYS A 16 1.36 30.55 13.53
CA LYS A 16 2.59 29.77 13.31
C LYS A 16 2.43 28.71 12.21
N ASP A 17 1.24 28.12 12.09
CA ASP A 17 0.87 27.17 11.03
C ASP A 17 0.58 27.86 9.67
N HIS A 18 0.66 29.20 9.60
CA HIS A 18 0.36 30.00 8.40
C HIS A 18 -1.06 29.79 7.82
N VAL A 19 -2.01 29.33 8.64
CA VAL A 19 -3.43 29.14 8.26
C VAL A 19 -4.33 30.28 8.71
N ALA A 20 -3.86 31.16 9.59
CA ALA A 20 -4.61 32.32 10.06
C ALA A 20 -4.83 33.37 8.95
N SER A 21 -5.95 34.09 9.05
CA SER A 21 -6.21 35.22 8.15
C SER A 21 -5.19 36.35 8.33
N LYS A 22 -5.06 37.24 7.34
CA LYS A 22 -4.19 38.43 7.43
C LYS A 22 -4.55 39.33 8.61
N ASP A 23 -5.84 39.44 8.93
CA ASP A 23 -6.33 40.29 10.02
C ASP A 23 -5.99 39.67 11.37
N SER A 24 -6.17 38.36 11.54
CA SER A 24 -5.74 37.62 12.73
C SER A 24 -4.23 37.70 12.95
N THR A 25 -3.45 37.63 11.87
CA THR A 25 -1.97 37.74 11.94
C THR A 25 -1.53 39.14 12.40
N LYS A 26 -2.16 40.20 11.85
CA LYS A 26 -1.89 41.58 12.29
C LYS A 26 -2.25 41.79 13.75
N LEU A 27 -3.41 41.30 14.17
CA LEU A 27 -3.91 41.39 15.54
C LEU A 27 -2.94 40.77 16.55
N VAL A 28 -2.46 39.56 16.28
CA VAL A 28 -1.43 38.91 17.11
C VAL A 28 -0.14 39.73 17.11
N SER A 29 0.35 40.15 15.93
CA SER A 29 1.60 40.93 15.82
C SER A 29 1.57 42.27 16.58
N GLU A 30 0.40 42.91 16.67
CA GLU A 30 0.22 44.16 17.40
C GLU A 30 0.15 43.94 18.92
N HIS A 31 -0.46 42.83 19.36
CA HIS A 31 -0.48 42.45 20.76
C HIS A 31 0.91 42.06 21.28
N LEU A 32 1.69 41.31 20.50
CA LEU A 32 3.05 40.87 20.87
C LEU A 32 4.04 42.04 21.08
N LYS A 33 3.77 43.22 20.50
CA LYS A 33 4.58 44.43 20.74
C LYS A 33 4.41 44.99 22.15
N ASN A 34 3.25 44.75 22.77
CA ASN A 34 2.86 45.37 24.03
C ASN A 34 2.74 44.36 25.18
N CYS A 35 2.82 43.05 24.90
CA CYS A 35 2.62 41.98 25.87
C CYS A 35 3.78 40.97 25.82
N GLU A 36 4.61 40.97 26.86
CA GLU A 36 5.82 40.15 26.93
C GLU A 36 5.53 38.68 27.21
N SER A 37 4.45 38.37 27.95
CA SER A 37 4.01 36.98 28.19
C SER A 37 3.60 36.27 26.89
N CYS A 38 2.74 36.91 26.09
CA CYS A 38 2.32 36.37 24.79
C CYS A 38 3.50 36.25 23.82
N LYS A 39 4.49 37.15 23.91
CA LYS A 39 5.72 37.08 23.11
C LYS A 39 6.55 35.85 23.46
N HIS A 40 6.72 35.58 24.75
CA HIS A 40 7.41 34.38 25.21
C HIS A 40 6.72 33.09 24.75
N GLU A 41 5.38 33.04 24.84
CA GLU A 41 4.60 31.90 24.34
C GLU A 41 4.74 31.75 22.82
N PHE A 42 4.70 32.84 22.06
CA PHE A 42 4.88 32.80 20.61
C PHE A 42 6.28 32.30 20.18
N GLU A 43 7.33 32.71 20.89
CA GLU A 43 8.70 32.27 20.59
C GLU A 43 8.93 30.81 20.98
N ASN A 44 8.42 30.37 22.13
CA ASN A 44 8.54 29.01 22.62
C ASN A 44 7.54 28.03 22.00
N TYR A 45 6.55 28.52 21.24
CA TYR A 45 5.63 27.66 20.51
C TYR A 45 6.37 26.89 19.42
N THR A 46 6.78 25.67 19.77
CA THR A 46 7.13 24.64 18.81
C THR A 46 5.86 24.09 18.19
N LEU A 47 5.73 24.26 16.88
CA LEU A 47 4.71 23.54 16.11
C LEU A 47 4.85 22.05 16.47
N PRO A 48 3.76 21.37 16.87
CA PRO A 48 3.81 19.92 16.88
C PRO A 48 4.21 19.54 15.46
N ILE A 49 5.38 18.93 15.30
CA ILE A 49 5.86 18.42 14.02
C ILE A 49 4.69 17.62 13.50
N GLY A 50 4.02 18.15 12.48
CA GLY A 50 3.03 17.42 11.73
C GLY A 50 3.80 16.21 11.28
N THR A 51 3.59 15.08 11.95
CA THR A 51 3.99 13.82 11.38
C THR A 51 3.18 13.81 10.11
N GLU A 52 3.83 14.13 8.98
CA GLU A 52 3.32 13.79 7.67
C GLU A 52 3.16 12.29 7.76
N ILE A 53 1.97 11.87 8.19
CA ILE A 53 1.55 10.51 8.08
C ILE A 53 1.62 10.32 6.58
N ASP A 54 2.62 9.54 6.16
CA ASP A 54 2.89 9.27 4.77
C ASP A 54 1.66 8.53 4.22
N ASP A 55 0.66 9.29 3.78
CA ASP A 55 -0.63 8.80 3.32
C ASP A 55 -0.42 7.77 2.21
N LYS A 56 0.68 7.92 1.44
CA LYS A 56 1.09 6.97 0.41
C LYS A 56 1.47 5.61 1.01
N ARG A 57 2.11 5.55 2.19
CA ARG A 57 2.38 4.29 2.92
C ARG A 57 1.11 3.62 3.44
N ILE A 58 0.16 4.40 3.96
CA ILE A 58 -1.10 3.84 4.46
C ILE A 58 -1.95 3.31 3.30
N LEU A 59 -2.11 4.11 2.25
CA LEU A 59 -2.85 3.75 1.03
C LEU A 59 -2.27 2.51 0.33
N SER A 60 -0.93 2.41 0.26
CA SER A 60 -0.28 1.23 -0.35
C SER A 60 -0.45 -0.02 0.50
N SER A 61 -0.40 0.09 1.83
CA SER A 61 -0.63 -1.02 2.76
C SER A 61 -2.06 -1.56 2.67
N ILE A 62 -3.05 -0.66 2.56
CA ILE A 62 -4.47 -1.04 2.40
C ILE A 62 -4.71 -1.72 1.05
N LYS A 63 -4.20 -1.13 -0.05
CA LYS A 63 -4.36 -1.70 -1.40
C LYS A 63 -3.73 -3.09 -1.51
N LYS A 64 -2.56 -3.32 -0.90
CA LYS A 64 -1.93 -4.66 -0.86
C LYS A 64 -2.84 -5.68 -0.17
N LYS A 65 -3.37 -5.38 1.02
CA LYS A 65 -4.28 -6.28 1.76
C LYS A 65 -5.53 -6.62 0.94
N LEU A 66 -6.15 -5.62 0.33
CA LEU A 66 -7.35 -5.79 -0.50
C LEU A 66 -7.08 -6.65 -1.74
N PHE A 67 -5.92 -6.48 -2.38
CA PHE A 67 -5.49 -7.28 -3.52
C PHE A 67 -5.22 -8.74 -3.16
N PHE A 68 -4.60 -9.01 -2.01
CA PHE A 68 -4.39 -10.39 -1.53
C PHE A 68 -5.71 -11.11 -1.23
N ILE A 69 -6.66 -10.43 -0.58
CA ILE A 69 -7.98 -11.00 -0.26
C ILE A 69 -8.76 -11.32 -1.55
N THR A 70 -8.79 -10.38 -2.50
CA THR A 70 -9.48 -10.59 -3.78
C THR A 70 -8.84 -11.69 -4.62
N SER A 71 -7.51 -11.77 -4.68
CA SER A 71 -6.80 -12.85 -5.35
C SER A 71 -7.09 -14.22 -4.71
N ALA A 72 -7.07 -14.32 -3.38
CA ALA A 72 -7.38 -15.56 -2.66
C ALA A 72 -8.81 -16.05 -2.96
N LEU A 73 -9.79 -15.14 -2.97
CA LEU A 73 -11.18 -15.47 -3.28
C LEU A 73 -11.33 -16.00 -4.71
N LEU A 74 -10.60 -15.42 -5.66
CA LEU A 74 -10.59 -15.85 -7.06
C LEU A 74 -9.99 -17.25 -7.21
N PHE A 75 -8.88 -17.55 -6.51
CA PHE A 75 -8.29 -18.89 -6.49
C PHE A 75 -9.23 -19.93 -5.89
N ILE A 76 -9.87 -19.61 -4.76
CA ILE A 76 -10.84 -20.49 -4.12
C ILE A 76 -12.00 -20.78 -5.08
N GLY A 77 -12.54 -19.75 -5.73
CA GLY A 77 -13.60 -19.92 -6.73
C GLY A 77 -13.19 -20.78 -7.92
N ALA A 78 -11.99 -20.58 -8.45
CA ALA A 78 -11.45 -21.38 -9.55
C ALA A 78 -11.23 -22.85 -9.13
N PHE A 79 -10.72 -23.08 -7.92
CA PHE A 79 -10.50 -24.42 -7.37
C PHE A 79 -11.82 -25.16 -7.17
N ILE A 80 -12.82 -24.50 -6.58
CA ILE A 80 -14.17 -25.04 -6.40
C ILE A 80 -14.80 -25.37 -7.76
N GLY A 81 -14.68 -24.46 -8.74
CA GLY A 81 -15.19 -24.68 -10.09
C GLY A 81 -14.57 -25.89 -10.78
N MET A 82 -13.28 -26.13 -10.57
CA MET A 82 -12.58 -27.30 -11.10
C MET A 82 -13.03 -28.61 -10.42
N VAL A 83 -13.23 -28.60 -9.09
CA VAL A 83 -13.69 -29.78 -8.33
C VAL A 83 -15.14 -30.16 -8.69
N LEU A 84 -16.02 -29.18 -8.93
CA LEU A 84 -17.41 -29.44 -9.28
C LEU A 84 -17.59 -29.88 -10.74
N ASN A 85 -16.61 -29.66 -11.62
CA ASN A 85 -16.67 -30.05 -13.02
C ASN A 85 -16.39 -31.55 -13.20
N LYS A 86 -17.38 -32.37 -12.85
CA LYS A 86 -17.30 -33.84 -12.79
C LYS A 86 -17.47 -34.55 -14.15
N ASN A 87 -17.75 -33.81 -15.22
CA ASN A 87 -18.17 -34.37 -16.51
C ASN A 87 -17.21 -34.05 -17.67
N SER A 88 -16.08 -33.39 -17.39
CA SER A 88 -15.06 -33.16 -18.41
C SER A 88 -14.14 -34.37 -18.48
N SER A 89 -14.11 -35.04 -19.63
CA SER A 89 -13.05 -35.99 -19.96
C SER A 89 -11.67 -35.35 -19.76
N SER A 90 -10.63 -36.17 -19.62
CA SER A 90 -9.21 -35.86 -19.33
C SER A 90 -8.50 -34.96 -20.36
N SER A 91 -9.21 -34.03 -20.95
CA SER A 91 -8.70 -33.01 -21.85
C SER A 91 -7.73 -32.13 -21.06
N PHE A 92 -6.52 -31.96 -21.57
CA PHE A 92 -5.44 -31.16 -20.97
C PHE A 92 -5.78 -29.67 -20.81
N MET A 93 -6.88 -29.20 -21.42
CA MET A 93 -7.27 -27.79 -21.50
C MET A 93 -7.58 -27.12 -20.14
N PRO A 94 -8.40 -27.70 -19.23
CA PRO A 94 -8.66 -27.08 -17.93
C PRO A 94 -7.39 -27.01 -17.07
N SER A 95 -6.51 -28.02 -17.15
CA SER A 95 -5.23 -28.05 -16.45
C SER A 95 -4.26 -26.97 -16.95
N ILE A 96 -4.18 -26.78 -18.27
CA ILE A 96 -3.35 -25.73 -18.88
C ILE A 96 -3.87 -24.35 -18.49
N ILE A 97 -5.19 -24.13 -18.54
CA ILE A 97 -5.81 -22.86 -18.15
C ILE A 97 -5.54 -22.56 -16.67
N MET A 98 -5.60 -23.56 -15.78
CA MET A 98 -5.27 -23.39 -14.36
C MET A 98 -3.81 -22.96 -14.17
N VAL A 99 -2.87 -23.62 -14.85
CA VAL A 99 -1.42 -23.29 -14.76
C VAL A 99 -1.15 -21.88 -15.29
N LEU A 100 -1.73 -21.51 -16.44
CA LEU A 100 -1.58 -20.16 -17.01
C LEU A 100 -2.19 -19.09 -16.11
N SER A 101 -3.33 -19.37 -15.48
CA SER A 101 -3.98 -18.46 -14.54
C SER A 101 -3.13 -18.23 -13.29
N ILE A 102 -2.53 -19.28 -12.74
CA ILE A 102 -1.59 -19.19 -11.61
C ILE A 102 -0.36 -18.36 -11.98
N ILE A 103 0.21 -18.59 -13.18
CA ILE A 103 1.36 -17.82 -13.67
C ILE A 103 1.00 -16.35 -13.87
N PHE A 104 -0.14 -16.06 -14.49
CA PHE A 104 -0.59 -14.69 -14.73
C PHE A 104 -0.83 -13.93 -13.43
N ILE A 105 -1.49 -14.56 -12.44
CA ILE A 105 -1.72 -13.97 -11.12
C ILE A 105 -0.38 -13.76 -10.38
N GLY A 106 0.56 -14.71 -10.47
CA GLY A 106 1.91 -14.56 -9.92
C GLY A 106 2.67 -13.37 -10.52
N VAL A 107 2.57 -13.15 -11.84
CA VAL A 107 3.16 -12.00 -12.53
C VAL A 107 2.48 -10.69 -12.10
N LEU A 108 1.16 -10.67 -11.93
CA LEU A 108 0.44 -9.49 -11.44
C LEU A 108 0.83 -9.14 -10.00
N ILE A 109 0.91 -10.13 -9.10
CA ILE A 109 1.40 -9.95 -7.73
C ILE A 109 2.83 -9.42 -7.76
N PHE A 110 3.71 -10.01 -8.57
CA PHE A 110 5.12 -9.58 -8.70
C PHE A 110 5.26 -8.15 -9.22
N LYS A 111 4.51 -7.78 -10.27
CA LYS A 111 4.51 -6.42 -10.83
C LYS A 111 3.95 -5.39 -9.85
N PHE A 112 2.95 -5.79 -9.05
CA PHE A 112 2.37 -4.92 -8.03
C PHE A 112 3.33 -4.71 -6.84
N ASP A 113 4.08 -5.74 -6.45
CA ASP A 113 5.04 -5.68 -5.35
C ASP A 113 6.33 -4.93 -5.75
N LEU A 114 6.76 -5.00 -7.02
CA LEU A 114 7.84 -4.16 -7.59
C LEU A 114 7.56 -2.66 -7.51
N LYS A 115 6.28 -2.25 -7.47
CA LYS A 115 5.89 -0.84 -7.37
C LYS A 115 5.78 -0.35 -5.91
N GLY A 116 5.91 -1.25 -4.93
CA GLY A 116 5.72 -0.94 -3.52
C GLY A 116 6.89 -1.38 -2.64
N ASP A 117 7.83 -0.45 -2.44
CA ASP A 117 8.96 -0.48 -1.51
C ASP A 117 10.17 -1.37 -1.90
N ASN A 118 11.28 -0.69 -2.21
CA ASN A 118 12.54 -1.25 -2.71
C ASN A 118 13.26 -2.18 -1.72
N ARG A 119 12.93 -2.13 -0.42
CA ARG A 119 13.62 -2.93 0.59
C ARG A 119 13.11 -4.37 0.67
N MET A 120 11.82 -4.59 0.40
CA MET A 120 11.19 -5.91 0.51
C MET A 120 11.32 -6.74 -0.79
N SER A 121 11.52 -6.06 -1.93
CA SER A 121 11.69 -6.61 -3.28
C SER A 121 12.73 -7.75 -3.36
N ARG A 122 13.89 -7.63 -2.69
CA ARG A 122 14.95 -8.66 -2.77
C ARG A 122 14.56 -10.00 -2.15
N PHE A 123 13.71 -10.00 -1.11
CA PHE A 123 13.25 -11.23 -0.46
C PHE A 123 12.18 -11.94 -1.32
N PHE A 124 11.31 -11.17 -1.97
CA PHE A 124 10.25 -11.72 -2.81
C PHE A 124 10.72 -12.14 -4.20
N ILE A 125 11.74 -11.49 -4.77
CA ILE A 125 12.38 -11.92 -6.03
C ILE A 125 12.92 -13.36 -5.91
N GLY A 126 13.56 -13.70 -4.79
CA GLY A 126 14.04 -15.07 -4.55
C GLY A 126 12.92 -16.11 -4.50
N LYS A 127 11.79 -15.78 -3.86
CA LYS A 127 10.61 -16.68 -3.81
C LYS A 127 9.92 -16.79 -5.17
N ALA A 128 9.84 -15.71 -5.94
CA ALA A 128 9.26 -15.70 -7.28
C ALA A 128 10.09 -16.55 -8.26
N ILE A 129 11.42 -16.38 -8.27
CA ILE A 129 12.34 -17.21 -9.05
C ILE A 129 12.19 -18.68 -8.66
N GLY A 130 12.12 -18.99 -7.36
CA GLY A 130 11.88 -20.34 -6.86
C GLY A 130 10.57 -20.94 -7.38
N THR A 131 9.46 -20.19 -7.34
CA THR A 131 8.18 -20.67 -7.88
C THR A 131 8.25 -20.93 -9.39
N ILE A 132 8.87 -20.03 -10.16
CA ILE A 132 9.02 -20.18 -11.62
C ILE A 132 9.83 -21.43 -11.96
N ILE A 133 10.92 -21.68 -11.24
CA ILE A 133 11.76 -22.88 -11.44
C ILE A 133 10.97 -24.16 -11.14
N VAL A 134 10.22 -24.20 -10.04
CA VAL A 134 9.41 -25.37 -9.67
C VAL A 134 8.35 -25.67 -10.73
N PHE A 135 7.64 -24.64 -11.22
CA PHE A 135 6.64 -24.81 -12.27
C PHE A 135 7.25 -25.20 -13.61
N ALA A 136 8.44 -24.68 -13.95
CA ALA A 136 9.16 -25.08 -15.15
C ALA A 136 9.58 -26.56 -15.09
N ILE A 137 10.12 -27.02 -13.97
CA ILE A 137 10.51 -28.42 -13.75
C ILE A 137 9.27 -29.34 -13.83
N LEU A 138 8.17 -28.96 -13.19
CA LEU A 138 6.93 -29.73 -13.21
C LEU A 138 6.34 -29.81 -14.63
N GLY A 139 6.38 -28.70 -15.38
CA GLY A 139 5.96 -28.65 -16.77
C GLY A 139 6.79 -29.56 -17.67
N ILE A 140 8.13 -29.50 -17.54
CA ILE A 140 9.05 -30.37 -18.27
C ILE A 140 8.82 -31.85 -17.94
N TYR A 141 8.61 -32.18 -16.66
CA TYR A 141 8.31 -33.55 -16.22
C TYR A 141 7.00 -34.08 -16.83
N LEU A 142 5.94 -33.27 -16.83
CA LEU A 142 4.67 -33.65 -17.46
C LEU A 142 4.81 -33.84 -18.97
N LEU A 143 5.59 -32.99 -19.63
CA LEU A 143 5.85 -33.07 -21.06
C LEU A 143 6.64 -34.33 -21.41
N LEU A 144 7.70 -34.65 -20.66
CA LEU A 144 8.48 -35.89 -20.79
C LEU A 144 7.61 -37.12 -20.56
N LYS A 145 6.79 -37.13 -19.50
CA LYS A 145 5.88 -38.25 -19.22
C LYS A 145 4.86 -38.47 -20.34
N TYR A 146 4.39 -37.40 -20.97
CA TYR A 146 3.46 -37.48 -22.09
C TYR A 146 4.14 -38.02 -23.35
N VAL A 147 5.33 -37.51 -23.70
CA VAL A 147 6.11 -37.98 -24.86
C VAL A 147 6.51 -39.45 -24.70
N LEU A 148 6.87 -39.88 -23.50
CA LEU A 148 7.26 -41.26 -23.21
C LEU A 148 6.07 -42.24 -23.16
N HIS A 149 4.84 -41.74 -22.99
CA HIS A 149 3.61 -42.56 -23.03
C HIS A 149 2.95 -42.56 -24.42
N LEU A 150 3.45 -41.72 -25.34
CA LEU A 150 3.02 -41.66 -26.74
C LEU A 150 3.85 -42.59 -27.64
N PHE A 151 4.97 -43.11 -27.14
CA PHE A 151 5.78 -44.19 -27.71
C PHE A 151 5.53 -45.49 -26.92
#